data_AF-A0A1V1VFU8-F1
#
_entry.id   AF-A0A1V1VFU8-F1
#
_cell.length_a   1.000
_cell.length_b   1.000
_cell.length_c   1.000
_cell.angle_alpha   90.00
_cell.angle_beta   90.00
_cell.angle_gamma   90.00
#
_symmetry.space_group_name_H-M   'P 1'
#
loop_
_entity.id
_entity.type
_entity.pdbx_description
1 polymer ?
#
loop_
_entity_poly.entity_id
_entity_poly.type
_entity_poly.pdbx_seq_one_letter_code
_entity_poly.pdbx_strand_id
1 'polypeptide(L)'
;MIHDVLEEVLVIDGAIKLQPYSVEKYQRLASIVLWQVHRNTGAKVSCFRDDSWLRNGEKESITFHNASDEFKYELKALTLGMLTHGAGEGMLPVKWGTTKRIIRCSKRFILWLQKQNIRSLNQLDTLPLLRLRHLLAKYLTDMNASKHIHIAQEIASALYWWGKYSIVNKVEVIALFDELLSPLIARKAALRHKHAVIPTRIMKLILKECEKQLDVAEVYFERWQSIQNTLTDRVPALTPWHFKNGTFIDGLSTEEMEDLDELHPHFDTIRRYAFVLIIAYSGMRHSEVMALEDNSAFSRGGVFYLRSSLSKTTGSDPN
;
A
#
# COMPACT_ATOMS: atom_id res chain seq x y z
N MET A 1 11.59 29.25 0.55
CA MET A 1 11.14 28.49 -0.67
C MET A 1 9.79 27.81 -0.45
N ILE A 2 9.68 26.65 0.24
CA ILE A 2 8.35 26.07 0.54
C ILE A 2 7.61 26.93 1.58
N HIS A 3 8.34 27.46 2.56
CA HIS A 3 7.80 28.32 3.61
C HIS A 3 7.08 29.56 3.04
N ASP A 4 7.70 30.24 2.08
CA ASP A 4 7.16 31.42 1.40
C ASP A 4 5.84 31.09 0.66
N VAL A 5 5.72 29.88 0.09
CA VAL A 5 4.46 29.41 -0.51
C VAL A 5 3.42 29.16 0.57
N LEU A 6 3.81 28.56 1.70
CA LEU A 6 2.90 28.26 2.81
C LEU A 6 2.28 29.52 3.41
N GLU A 7 3.05 30.58 3.60
CA GLU A 7 2.56 31.86 4.12
C GLU A 7 1.56 32.54 3.17
N GLU A 8 1.72 32.35 1.86
CA GLU A 8 0.82 32.90 0.84
C GLU A 8 -0.46 32.07 0.65
N VAL A 9 -0.42 30.76 0.90
CA VAL A 9 -1.57 29.85 0.65
C VAL A 9 -2.33 29.46 1.91
N LEU A 10 -1.75 29.63 3.10
CA LEU A 10 -2.37 29.33 4.38
C LEU A 10 -2.42 30.56 5.29
N VAL A 11 -3.42 30.60 6.16
CA VAL A 11 -3.46 31.47 7.33
C VAL A 11 -3.56 30.57 8.55
N ILE A 12 -2.69 30.80 9.53
CA ILE A 12 -2.63 30.04 10.77
C ILE A 12 -2.89 31.03 11.90
N ASP A 13 -4.07 30.90 12.52
CA ASP A 13 -4.51 31.72 13.65
C ASP A 13 -5.36 30.85 14.58
N GLY A 14 -4.71 29.91 15.29
CA GLY A 14 -5.33 28.85 16.08
C GLY A 14 -6.06 27.77 15.26
N ALA A 15 -6.45 28.09 14.03
CA ALA A 15 -6.96 27.18 13.01
C ALA A 15 -6.26 27.42 11.67
N ILE A 16 -6.11 26.38 10.86
CA ILE A 16 -5.51 26.47 9.54
C ILE A 16 -6.61 26.75 8.51
N LYS A 17 -6.43 27.81 7.73
CA LYS A 17 -7.36 28.21 6.66
C LYS A 17 -6.62 28.35 5.34
N LEU A 18 -7.22 27.92 4.23
CA LEU A 18 -6.69 28.26 2.91
C LEU A 18 -6.97 29.71 2.58
N GLN A 19 -5.97 30.43 2.07
CA GLN A 19 -6.21 31.72 1.45
C GLN A 19 -6.96 31.54 0.13
N PRO A 20 -7.90 32.43 -0.21
CA PRO A 20 -8.69 32.31 -1.44
C PRO A 20 -7.79 32.39 -2.68
N TYR A 21 -8.26 31.74 -3.75
CA TYR A 21 -7.61 31.80 -5.04
C TYR A 21 -7.68 33.21 -5.63
N SER A 22 -6.56 33.68 -6.17
CA SER A 22 -6.50 34.85 -7.05
C SER A 22 -5.54 34.52 -8.19
N VAL A 23 -5.82 35.06 -9.38
CA VAL A 23 -5.00 34.81 -10.58
C VAL A 23 -3.59 35.34 -10.37
N GLU A 24 -3.47 36.54 -9.80
CA GLU A 24 -2.20 37.20 -9.51
C GLU A 24 -1.38 36.36 -8.53
N LYS A 25 -1.99 35.90 -7.44
CA LYS A 25 -1.33 35.03 -6.47
C LYS A 25 -0.86 33.73 -7.11
N TYR A 26 -1.73 33.06 -7.87
CA TYR A 26 -1.38 31.80 -8.52
C TYR A 26 -0.20 31.96 -9.49
N GLN A 27 -0.17 33.07 -10.24
CA GLN A 27 0.93 33.41 -11.14
C GLN A 27 2.24 33.70 -10.39
N ARG A 28 2.19 34.44 -9.28
CA ARG A 28 3.38 34.70 -8.43
C ARG A 28 3.97 33.41 -7.88
N LEU A 29 3.12 32.48 -7.44
CA LEU A 29 3.56 31.21 -6.87
C LEU A 29 4.03 30.22 -7.93
N ALA A 30 3.62 30.37 -9.18
CA ALA A 30 3.77 29.38 -10.25
C ALA A 30 5.19 28.83 -10.42
N SER A 31 6.20 29.71 -10.40
CA SER A 31 7.60 29.34 -10.65
C SER A 31 8.35 28.86 -9.41
N ILE A 32 7.75 28.91 -8.22
CA ILE A 32 8.44 28.53 -6.99
C ILE A 32 8.68 27.03 -6.98
N VAL A 33 9.94 26.65 -6.78
CA VAL A 33 10.38 25.26 -6.67
C VAL A 33 9.99 24.73 -5.29
N LEU A 34 9.28 23.60 -5.27
CA LEU A 34 8.91 22.91 -4.04
C LEU A 34 9.90 21.80 -3.72
N TRP A 35 10.23 20.95 -4.71
CA TRP A 35 11.15 19.83 -4.52
C TRP A 35 12.02 19.61 -5.74
N GLN A 36 13.23 19.10 -5.50
CA GLN A 36 14.13 18.62 -6.54
C GLN A 36 14.55 17.18 -6.20
N VAL A 37 14.38 16.27 -7.15
CA VAL A 37 14.64 14.84 -6.98
C VAL A 37 15.59 14.38 -8.07
N HIS A 38 16.66 13.71 -7.69
CA HIS A 38 17.59 13.11 -8.63
C HIS A 38 17.20 11.63 -8.83
N ARG A 39 16.84 11.26 -10.06
CA ARG A 39 16.60 9.87 -10.46
C ARG A 39 17.63 9.46 -11.50
N ASN A 40 17.70 8.16 -11.80
CA ASN A 40 18.53 7.63 -12.88
C ASN A 40 18.20 8.28 -14.24
N THR A 41 16.98 8.80 -14.39
CA THR A 41 16.51 9.51 -15.60
C THR A 41 16.82 11.02 -15.59
N GLY A 42 17.57 11.53 -14.61
CA GLY A 42 17.92 12.95 -14.45
C GLY A 42 17.24 13.65 -13.27
N ALA A 43 17.54 14.94 -13.12
CA ALA A 43 16.94 15.78 -12.08
C ALA A 43 15.50 16.16 -12.45
N LYS A 44 14.56 15.81 -11.59
CA LYS A 44 13.15 16.20 -11.67
C LYS A 44 12.86 17.30 -10.66
N VAL A 45 12.54 18.48 -11.15
CA VAL A 45 12.10 19.62 -10.34
C VAL A 45 10.57 19.64 -10.32
N SER A 46 9.98 19.84 -9.14
CA SER A 46 8.55 20.05 -8.96
C SER A 46 8.32 21.49 -8.53
N CYS A 47 7.68 22.29 -9.39
CA CYS A 47 7.26 23.66 -9.12
C CYS A 47 5.79 23.73 -8.74
N PHE A 48 5.37 24.82 -8.07
CA PHE A 48 3.98 24.97 -7.64
C PHE A 48 2.99 24.89 -8.81
N ARG A 49 3.31 25.44 -9.99
CA ARG A 49 2.43 25.36 -11.18
C ARG A 49 2.23 23.94 -11.71
N ASP A 50 3.15 23.03 -11.44
CA ASP A 50 3.17 21.73 -12.11
C ASP A 50 1.94 20.88 -11.78
N ASP A 51 1.56 20.04 -12.73
CA ASP A 51 0.42 19.12 -12.60
C ASP A 51 0.76 17.83 -11.83
N SER A 52 2.01 17.69 -11.40
CA SER A 52 2.44 16.61 -10.52
C SER A 52 3.62 17.02 -9.68
N TRP A 53 3.62 16.63 -8.41
CA TRP A 53 4.73 16.86 -7.49
C TRP A 53 5.34 15.55 -7.04
N LEU A 54 6.67 15.52 -6.96
CA LEU A 54 7.44 14.40 -6.45
C LEU A 54 8.46 14.92 -5.44
N ARG A 55 8.39 14.40 -4.21
CA ARG A 55 9.37 14.68 -3.15
C ARG A 55 10.50 13.65 -3.16
N ASN A 56 11.67 14.06 -2.67
CA ASN A 56 12.81 13.15 -2.51
C ASN A 56 12.46 11.96 -1.60
N GLY A 57 12.95 10.77 -1.95
CA GLY A 57 12.64 9.51 -1.26
C GLY A 57 11.29 8.88 -1.61
N GLU A 58 10.40 9.58 -2.31
CA GLU A 58 9.08 9.06 -2.67
C GLU A 58 9.10 8.34 -4.03
N LYS A 59 8.42 7.19 -4.10
CA LYS A 59 8.31 6.41 -5.35
C LYS A 59 7.32 7.03 -6.33
N GLU A 60 6.23 7.61 -5.82
CA GLU A 60 5.10 8.05 -6.62
C GLU A 60 4.75 9.53 -6.39
N SER A 61 4.32 10.21 -7.45
CA SER A 61 3.91 11.61 -7.41
C SER A 61 2.46 11.82 -6.96
N ILE A 62 2.18 12.99 -6.39
CA ILE A 62 0.82 13.54 -6.21
C ILE A 62 0.46 14.29 -7.49
N THR A 63 -0.76 14.12 -8.04
CA THR A 63 -1.13 14.65 -9.36
C THR A 63 -2.37 15.54 -9.32
N PHE A 64 -2.33 16.64 -10.06
CA PHE A 64 -3.36 17.70 -10.11
C PHE A 64 -3.93 17.96 -11.52
N HIS A 65 -3.48 17.22 -12.55
CA HIS A 65 -3.95 17.36 -13.95
C HIS A 65 -5.49 17.35 -14.09
N ASN A 66 -6.01 17.97 -15.16
CA ASN A 66 -7.44 18.05 -15.54
C ASN A 66 -8.36 18.89 -14.64
N ALA A 67 -7.95 19.25 -13.42
CA ALA A 67 -8.71 20.19 -12.60
C ALA A 67 -8.56 21.63 -13.13
N SER A 68 -9.55 22.49 -12.91
CA SER A 68 -9.42 23.94 -13.16
C SER A 68 -8.36 24.56 -12.26
N ASP A 69 -7.88 25.76 -12.60
CA ASP A 69 -6.80 26.42 -11.85
C ASP A 69 -7.16 26.67 -10.38
N GLU A 70 -8.40 27.07 -10.10
CA GLU A 70 -8.90 27.29 -8.75
C GLU A 70 -8.91 25.99 -7.92
N PHE A 71 -9.43 24.90 -8.49
CA PHE A 71 -9.37 23.58 -7.85
C PHE A 71 -7.94 23.05 -7.71
N LYS A 72 -7.08 23.27 -8.71
CA LYS A 72 -5.66 22.91 -8.62
C LYS A 72 -5.01 23.64 -7.46
N TYR A 73 -5.26 24.94 -7.33
CA TYR A 73 -4.76 25.74 -6.22
C TYR A 73 -5.26 25.22 -4.86
N GLU A 74 -6.55 24.95 -4.69
CA GLU A 74 -7.10 24.39 -3.45
C GLU A 74 -6.46 23.05 -3.09
N LEU A 75 -6.33 22.13 -4.06
CA LEU A 75 -5.69 20.83 -3.84
C LEU A 75 -4.20 20.96 -3.50
N LYS A 76 -3.50 21.89 -4.15
CA LYS A 76 -2.07 22.16 -3.93
C LYS A 76 -1.83 22.76 -2.54
N ALA A 77 -2.62 23.75 -2.16
CA ALA A 77 -2.57 24.37 -0.83
C ALA A 77 -2.91 23.34 0.27
N LEU A 78 -3.96 22.53 0.07
CA LEU A 78 -4.32 21.44 0.97
C LEU A 78 -3.18 20.41 1.09
N THR A 79 -2.55 20.05 -0.02
CA THR A 79 -1.40 19.12 -0.04
C THR A 79 -0.24 19.66 0.80
N LEU A 80 0.13 20.92 0.58
CA LEU A 80 1.22 21.57 1.30
C LEU A 80 0.92 21.67 2.78
N GLY A 81 -0.29 22.11 3.15
CA GLY A 81 -0.74 22.15 4.53
C GLY A 81 -0.63 20.79 5.21
N MET A 82 -1.17 19.74 4.59
CA MET A 82 -1.14 18.40 5.18
C MET A 82 0.29 17.88 5.39
N LEU A 83 1.20 18.16 4.45
CA LEU A 83 2.60 17.73 4.51
C LEU A 83 3.45 18.53 5.51
N THR A 84 2.95 19.65 6.04
CA THR A 84 3.73 20.57 6.88
C THR A 84 3.13 20.77 8.27
N HIS A 85 1.81 20.90 8.37
CA HIS A 85 1.08 21.22 9.61
C HIS A 85 0.09 20.13 10.03
N GLY A 86 -0.12 19.09 9.22
CA GLY A 86 -1.02 18.00 9.62
C GLY A 86 -2.49 18.45 9.73
N ALA A 87 -3.19 18.01 10.77
CA ALA A 87 -4.62 18.30 10.96
C ALA A 87 -4.93 19.62 11.69
N GLY A 88 -3.91 20.35 12.14
CA GLY A 88 -4.04 21.56 12.95
C GLY A 88 -2.68 22.04 13.44
N GLU A 89 -2.60 23.25 13.96
CA GLU A 89 -1.35 23.83 14.47
C GLU A 89 -0.72 22.94 15.55
N GLY A 90 0.58 22.67 15.45
CA GLY A 90 1.32 21.78 16.36
C GLY A 90 1.09 20.27 16.14
N MET A 91 0.24 19.87 15.20
CA MET A 91 0.00 18.46 14.89
C MET A 91 1.06 17.90 13.94
N LEU A 92 1.26 16.58 13.99
CA LEU A 92 2.23 15.91 13.13
C LEU A 92 1.83 15.99 11.64
N PRO A 93 2.80 16.26 10.74
CA PRO A 93 2.59 16.18 9.31
C PRO A 93 2.03 14.84 8.84
N VAL A 94 1.18 14.88 7.83
CA VAL A 94 0.64 13.67 7.20
C VAL A 94 1.69 13.04 6.29
N LYS A 95 1.83 11.71 6.37
CA LYS A 95 2.71 10.95 5.47
C LYS A 95 2.31 11.14 4.01
N TRP A 96 3.31 11.22 3.11
CA TRP A 96 3.12 11.45 1.68
C TRP A 96 2.08 10.52 1.03
N GLY A 97 2.17 9.21 1.27
CA GLY A 97 1.21 8.23 0.73
C GLY A 97 -0.24 8.46 1.19
N THR A 98 -0.42 8.91 2.44
CA THR A 98 -1.73 9.26 2.98
C THR A 98 -2.25 10.55 2.34
N THR A 99 -1.42 11.59 2.24
CA THR A 99 -1.77 12.84 1.54
C THR A 99 -2.14 12.57 0.09
N LYS A 100 -1.32 11.80 -0.64
CA LYS A 100 -1.61 11.37 -2.02
C LYS A 100 -2.98 10.72 -2.14
N ARG A 101 -3.31 9.79 -1.24
CA ARG A 101 -4.61 9.11 -1.24
C ARG A 101 -5.75 10.10 -1.08
N ILE A 102 -5.66 11.02 -0.12
CA ILE A 102 -6.70 12.02 0.17
C ILE A 102 -6.88 12.96 -1.02
N ILE A 103 -5.80 13.50 -1.57
CA ILE A 103 -5.84 14.39 -2.74
C ILE A 103 -6.43 13.68 -3.96
N ARG A 104 -6.11 12.40 -4.18
CA ARG A 104 -6.74 11.58 -5.23
C ARG A 104 -8.24 11.44 -5.02
N CYS A 105 -8.70 11.24 -3.78
CA CYS A 105 -10.12 11.18 -3.44
C CYS A 105 -10.81 12.52 -3.71
N SER A 106 -10.25 13.63 -3.21
CA SER A 106 -10.77 14.98 -3.41
C SER A 106 -10.85 15.33 -4.91
N LYS A 107 -9.77 15.06 -5.65
CA LYS A 107 -9.69 15.31 -7.09
C LYS A 107 -10.79 14.60 -7.87
N ARG A 108 -11.12 13.35 -7.55
CA ARG A 108 -12.18 12.61 -8.26
C ARG A 108 -13.53 13.29 -8.13
N PHE A 109 -13.86 13.74 -6.93
CA PHE A 109 -15.10 14.45 -6.67
C PHE A 109 -15.11 15.83 -7.35
N ILE A 110 -14.01 16.57 -7.24
CA ILE A 110 -13.81 17.86 -7.91
C ILE A 110 -14.00 17.77 -9.42
N LEU A 111 -13.42 16.77 -10.09
CA LEU A 111 -13.56 16.62 -11.53
C LEU A 111 -15.02 16.37 -11.94
N TRP A 112 -15.81 15.74 -11.08
CA TRP A 112 -17.24 15.61 -11.29
C TRP A 112 -17.98 16.94 -11.03
N LEU A 113 -17.64 17.66 -9.97
CA LEU A 113 -18.19 19.00 -9.67
C LEU A 113 -17.92 19.99 -10.82
N GLN A 114 -16.75 19.95 -11.42
CA GLN A 114 -16.37 20.78 -12.57
C GLN A 114 -17.30 20.55 -13.76
N LYS A 115 -17.74 19.31 -14.00
CA LYS A 115 -18.74 18.99 -15.03
C LYS A 115 -20.13 19.55 -14.71
N GLN A 116 -20.40 19.87 -13.44
CA GLN A 116 -21.63 20.51 -12.98
C GLN A 116 -21.49 22.04 -12.85
N ASN A 117 -20.44 22.62 -13.47
CA ASN A 117 -20.13 24.05 -13.44
C ASN A 117 -19.81 24.63 -12.05
N ILE A 118 -19.37 23.81 -11.10
CA ILE A 118 -18.79 24.27 -9.83
C ILE A 118 -17.29 24.46 -10.03
N ARG A 119 -16.74 25.56 -9.51
CA ARG A 119 -15.35 25.98 -9.78
C ARG A 119 -14.39 25.85 -8.60
N SER A 120 -14.94 25.79 -7.38
CA SER A 120 -14.19 25.72 -6.12
C SER A 120 -14.94 24.87 -5.10
N LEU A 121 -14.20 24.25 -4.18
CA LEU A 121 -14.77 23.53 -3.03
C LEU A 121 -15.43 24.48 -2.03
N ASN A 122 -14.92 25.71 -1.86
CA ASN A 122 -15.54 26.71 -0.98
C ASN A 122 -16.97 27.06 -1.41
N GLN A 123 -17.30 26.89 -2.71
CA GLN A 123 -18.66 27.11 -3.20
C GLN A 123 -19.67 26.15 -2.55
N LEU A 124 -19.24 24.99 -2.05
CA LEU A 124 -20.14 24.01 -1.43
C LEU A 124 -20.87 24.59 -0.21
N ASP A 125 -20.23 25.47 0.56
CA ASP A 125 -20.85 26.13 1.72
C ASP A 125 -21.84 27.24 1.33
N THR A 126 -21.71 27.77 0.11
CA THR A 126 -22.58 28.83 -0.42
C THR A 126 -23.79 28.29 -1.18
N LEU A 127 -23.77 27.02 -1.60
CA LEU A 127 -24.86 26.43 -2.37
C LEU A 127 -26.11 26.23 -1.51
N PRO A 128 -27.32 26.40 -2.08
CA PRO A 128 -28.54 25.98 -1.42
C PRO A 128 -28.49 24.48 -1.07
N LEU A 129 -28.84 24.12 0.17
CA LEU A 129 -28.76 22.74 0.67
C LEU A 129 -29.46 21.72 -0.23
N LEU A 130 -30.61 22.08 -0.81
CA LEU A 130 -31.34 21.22 -1.72
C LEU A 130 -30.54 20.92 -3.01
N ARG A 131 -29.87 21.94 -3.56
CA ARG A 131 -29.00 21.79 -4.74
C ARG A 131 -27.80 20.92 -4.40
N LEU A 132 -27.18 21.13 -3.24
CA LEU A 132 -26.06 20.32 -2.78
C LEU A 132 -26.47 18.86 -2.57
N ARG A 133 -27.64 18.60 -1.96
CA ARG A 133 -28.18 17.24 -1.79
C ARG A 133 -28.37 16.57 -3.14
N HIS A 134 -28.97 17.26 -4.11
CA HIS A 134 -29.14 16.73 -5.45
C HIS A 134 -27.80 16.38 -6.11
N LEU A 135 -26.80 17.25 -6.01
CA LEU A 135 -25.47 17.01 -6.56
C LEU A 135 -24.80 15.78 -5.93
N LEU A 136 -24.80 15.69 -4.59
CA LEU A 136 -24.21 14.55 -3.88
C LEU A 136 -24.92 13.25 -4.19
N ALA A 137 -26.25 13.23 -4.17
CA ALA A 137 -27.03 12.03 -4.51
C ALA A 137 -26.77 11.58 -5.95
N LYS A 138 -26.67 12.53 -6.89
CA LYS A 138 -26.34 12.24 -8.29
C LYS A 138 -24.93 11.69 -8.44
N TYR A 139 -23.93 12.29 -7.80
CA TYR A 139 -22.56 11.76 -7.80
C TYR A 139 -22.50 10.31 -7.28
N LEU A 140 -23.16 10.03 -6.15
CA LEU A 140 -23.18 8.69 -5.55
C LEU A 140 -23.87 7.67 -6.46
N THR A 141 -24.90 8.09 -7.20
CA THR A 141 -25.61 7.25 -8.17
C THR A 141 -24.76 6.99 -9.41
N ASP A 142 -24.21 8.03 -10.03
CA ASP A 142 -23.36 7.95 -11.23
C ASP A 142 -22.14 7.05 -11.00
N MET A 143 -21.59 7.09 -9.78
CA MET A 143 -20.43 6.31 -9.37
C MET A 143 -20.79 4.92 -8.83
N ASN A 144 -22.08 4.57 -8.78
CA ASN A 144 -22.61 3.30 -8.28
C ASN A 144 -22.10 2.96 -6.86
N ALA A 145 -22.15 3.95 -5.96
CA ALA A 145 -21.62 3.86 -4.61
C ALA A 145 -22.31 2.79 -3.73
N SER A 146 -23.52 2.35 -4.12
CA SER A 146 -24.23 1.23 -3.48
C SER A 146 -23.48 -0.10 -3.65
N LYS A 147 -22.86 -0.32 -4.82
CA LYS A 147 -21.99 -1.47 -5.11
C LYS A 147 -20.54 -1.19 -4.69
N HIS A 148 -20.08 0.03 -4.91
CA HIS A 148 -18.71 0.46 -4.66
C HIS A 148 -18.62 1.35 -3.41
N ILE A 149 -18.85 0.76 -2.24
CA ILE A 149 -18.93 1.49 -0.95
C ILE A 149 -17.69 2.36 -0.65
N HIS A 150 -16.52 1.96 -1.16
CA HIS A 150 -15.29 2.74 -0.99
C HIS A 150 -15.42 4.19 -1.51
N ILE A 151 -16.29 4.46 -2.47
CA ILE A 151 -16.53 5.80 -3.02
C ILE A 151 -17.08 6.75 -1.97
N ALA A 152 -18.04 6.28 -1.15
CA ALA A 152 -18.56 7.07 -0.03
C ALA A 152 -17.48 7.33 1.03
N GLN A 153 -16.63 6.33 1.31
CA GLN A 153 -15.50 6.48 2.25
C GLN A 153 -14.45 7.47 1.75
N GLU A 154 -14.18 7.47 0.44
CA GLU A 154 -13.23 8.38 -0.18
C GLU A 154 -13.68 9.84 -0.05
N ILE A 155 -14.97 10.13 -0.28
CA ILE A 155 -15.52 11.47 -0.06
C ILE A 155 -15.51 11.84 1.42
N ALA A 156 -15.97 10.95 2.31
CA ALA A 156 -15.98 11.23 3.75
C ALA A 156 -14.57 11.53 4.28
N SER A 157 -13.57 10.79 3.80
CA SER A 157 -12.17 11.06 4.13
C SER A 157 -11.71 12.42 3.62
N ALA A 158 -12.10 12.81 2.40
CA ALA A 158 -11.76 14.12 1.85
C ALA A 158 -12.45 15.27 2.61
N LEU A 159 -13.73 15.12 2.95
CA LEU A 159 -14.53 16.09 3.70
C LEU A 159 -13.91 16.42 5.06
N TYR A 160 -13.39 15.41 5.77
CA TYR A 160 -12.66 15.64 7.02
C TYR A 160 -11.53 16.66 6.83
N TRP A 161 -10.73 16.50 5.78
CA TRP A 161 -9.61 17.39 5.48
C TRP A 161 -10.07 18.76 4.97
N TRP A 162 -11.16 18.82 4.20
CA TRP A 162 -11.76 20.10 3.82
C TRP A 162 -12.23 20.90 5.04
N GLY A 163 -12.79 20.23 6.04
CA GLY A 163 -13.17 20.86 7.31
C GLY A 163 -11.98 21.34 8.13
N LYS A 164 -10.92 20.54 8.25
CA LYS A 164 -9.70 20.93 8.99
C LYS A 164 -9.00 22.16 8.43
N TYR A 165 -9.16 22.39 7.13
CA TYR A 165 -8.55 23.50 6.41
C TYR A 165 -9.55 24.62 6.09
N SER A 166 -10.72 24.60 6.72
CA SER A 166 -11.80 25.59 6.57
C SER A 166 -12.24 25.84 5.13
N ILE A 167 -12.14 24.83 4.26
CA ILE A 167 -12.64 24.87 2.89
C ILE A 167 -14.15 24.64 2.87
N VAL A 168 -14.60 23.66 3.67
CA VAL A 168 -16.01 23.31 3.87
C VAL A 168 -16.22 23.21 5.37
N ASN A 169 -16.81 24.23 5.98
CA ASN A 169 -16.95 24.35 7.43
C ASN A 169 -18.40 24.53 7.89
N LYS A 170 -19.34 24.75 6.97
CA LYS A 170 -20.73 24.98 7.32
C LYS A 170 -21.38 23.72 7.91
N VAL A 171 -21.94 23.85 9.11
CA VAL A 171 -22.46 22.72 9.90
C VAL A 171 -23.55 21.97 9.14
N GLU A 172 -24.47 22.68 8.48
CA GLU A 172 -25.57 22.07 7.73
C GLU A 172 -25.07 21.31 6.49
N VAL A 173 -23.98 21.79 5.88
CA VAL A 173 -23.33 21.10 4.76
C VAL A 173 -22.67 19.82 5.24
N ILE A 174 -21.89 19.87 6.32
CA ILE A 174 -21.24 18.69 6.90
C ILE A 174 -22.28 17.65 7.31
N ALA A 175 -23.37 18.07 7.96
CA ALA A 175 -24.47 17.19 8.35
C ALA A 175 -25.13 16.51 7.14
N LEU A 176 -25.33 17.24 6.03
CA LEU A 176 -25.86 16.68 4.79
C LEU A 176 -24.93 15.61 4.18
N PHE A 177 -23.62 15.85 4.18
CA PHE A 177 -22.67 14.83 3.73
C PHE A 177 -22.73 13.59 4.62
N ASP A 178 -22.77 13.76 5.95
CA ASP A 178 -22.85 12.64 6.87
C ASP A 178 -24.13 11.81 6.67
N GLU A 179 -25.28 12.49 6.54
CA GLU A 179 -26.58 11.87 6.26
C GLU A 179 -26.53 10.95 5.02
N LEU A 180 -25.91 11.40 3.93
CA LEU A 180 -25.87 10.65 2.67
C LEU A 180 -24.78 9.57 2.64
N LEU A 181 -23.65 9.79 3.32
CA LEU A 181 -22.49 8.89 3.24
C LEU A 181 -22.53 7.79 4.30
N SER A 182 -22.93 8.10 5.54
CA SER A 182 -22.89 7.16 6.66
C SER A 182 -23.67 5.86 6.43
N PRO A 183 -24.90 5.87 5.87
CA PRO A 183 -25.63 4.64 5.55
C PRO A 183 -24.88 3.72 4.57
N LEU A 184 -24.22 4.30 3.57
CA LEU A 184 -23.41 3.53 2.61
C LEU A 184 -22.17 2.95 3.28
N ILE A 185 -21.50 3.72 4.13
CA ILE A 185 -20.29 3.29 4.84
C ILE A 185 -20.60 2.15 5.82
N ALA A 186 -21.73 2.23 6.53
CA ALA A 186 -22.17 1.21 7.48
C ALA A 186 -22.37 -0.16 6.82
N ARG A 187 -22.88 -0.19 5.58
CA ARG A 187 -23.05 -1.44 4.80
C ARG A 187 -21.75 -2.22 4.58
N LYS A 188 -20.58 -1.58 4.66
CA LYS A 188 -19.29 -2.26 4.52
C LYS A 188 -19.08 -3.35 5.58
N ALA A 189 -19.55 -3.13 6.80
CA ALA A 189 -19.44 -4.12 7.87
C ALA A 189 -20.22 -5.40 7.52
N ALA A 190 -21.38 -5.25 6.89
CA ALA A 190 -22.20 -6.37 6.41
C ALA A 190 -21.59 -7.09 5.19
N LEU A 191 -20.89 -6.37 4.31
CA LEU A 191 -20.27 -6.95 3.10
C LEU A 191 -18.85 -7.52 3.32
N ARG A 192 -18.24 -7.32 4.50
CA ARG A 192 -16.95 -7.94 4.82
C ARG A 192 -17.14 -9.45 5.02
N HIS A 193 -17.07 -10.22 3.92
CA HIS A 193 -16.72 -11.63 4.01
C HIS A 193 -15.31 -11.69 4.61
N LYS A 194 -15.22 -12.05 5.90
CA LYS A 194 -13.99 -11.91 6.68
C LYS A 194 -12.82 -12.69 6.09
N HIS A 195 -13.07 -13.82 5.42
CA HIS A 195 -12.05 -14.62 4.74
C HIS A 195 -12.66 -15.35 3.52
N ALA A 196 -11.86 -15.58 2.48
CA ALA A 196 -12.23 -16.54 1.45
C ALA A 196 -12.34 -17.93 2.10
N VAL A 197 -13.52 -18.54 2.02
CA VAL A 197 -13.73 -19.90 2.52
C VAL A 197 -13.34 -20.86 1.41
N ILE A 198 -12.28 -21.65 1.61
CA ILE A 198 -11.94 -22.75 0.71
C ILE A 198 -12.91 -23.90 1.01
N PRO A 199 -13.72 -24.36 0.05
CA PRO A 199 -14.62 -25.49 0.29
C PRO A 199 -13.84 -26.73 0.73
N THR A 200 -14.34 -27.46 1.72
CA THR A 200 -13.66 -28.62 2.31
C THR A 200 -13.22 -29.66 1.28
N ARG A 201 -14.02 -29.89 0.23
CA ARG A 201 -13.68 -30.82 -0.85
C ARG A 201 -12.44 -30.37 -1.62
N ILE A 202 -12.31 -29.08 -1.91
CA ILE A 202 -11.16 -28.52 -2.61
C ILE A 202 -9.91 -28.60 -1.73
N MET A 203 -10.04 -28.27 -0.43
CA MET A 203 -8.93 -28.40 0.51
C MET A 203 -8.39 -29.83 0.57
N LYS A 204 -9.28 -30.84 0.67
CA LYS A 204 -8.87 -32.26 0.70
C LYS A 204 -8.11 -32.68 -0.58
N LEU A 205 -8.53 -32.21 -1.75
CA LEU A 205 -7.84 -32.50 -3.01
C LEU A 205 -6.44 -31.89 -3.03
N ILE A 206 -6.31 -30.64 -2.56
CA ILE A 206 -5.01 -29.96 -2.47
C ILE A 206 -4.08 -30.72 -1.53
N LEU A 207 -4.55 -31.08 -0.32
CA LEU A 207 -3.74 -31.80 0.67
C LEU A 207 -3.25 -33.14 0.13
N LYS A 208 -4.14 -33.92 -0.48
CA LYS A 208 -3.80 -35.22 -1.05
C LYS A 208 -2.74 -35.11 -2.15
N GLU A 209 -2.83 -34.10 -3.00
CA GLU A 209 -1.81 -33.85 -4.02
C GLU A 209 -0.47 -33.46 -3.40
N CYS A 210 -0.48 -32.62 -2.37
CA CYS A 210 0.76 -32.23 -1.67
C CYS A 210 1.45 -33.43 -1.00
N GLU A 211 0.69 -34.28 -0.32
CA GLU A 211 1.19 -35.51 0.33
C GLU A 211 1.81 -36.46 -0.71
N LYS A 212 1.10 -36.70 -1.82
CA LYS A 212 1.60 -37.56 -2.90
C LYS A 212 2.94 -37.08 -3.48
N GLN A 213 3.12 -35.78 -3.62
CA GLN A 213 4.37 -35.22 -4.16
C GLN A 213 5.54 -35.38 -3.17
N LEU A 214 5.28 -35.32 -1.87
CA LEU A 214 6.28 -35.65 -0.86
C LEU A 214 6.63 -37.14 -0.88
N ASP A 215 5.64 -38.03 -1.01
CA ASP A 215 5.90 -39.47 -1.11
C ASP A 215 6.79 -39.81 -2.32
N VAL A 216 6.56 -39.15 -3.46
CA VAL A 216 7.41 -39.34 -4.66
C VAL A 216 8.84 -38.86 -4.41
N ALA A 217 9.01 -37.72 -3.74
CA ALA A 217 10.33 -37.19 -3.44
C ALA A 217 11.10 -38.05 -2.43
N GLU A 218 10.41 -38.60 -1.43
CA GLU A 218 10.99 -39.46 -0.39
C GLU A 218 11.72 -40.67 -1.00
N VAL A 219 11.17 -41.26 -2.07
CA VAL A 219 11.79 -42.38 -2.80
C VAL A 219 13.20 -42.04 -3.31
N TYR A 220 13.41 -40.78 -3.70
CA TYR A 220 14.68 -40.32 -4.26
C TYR A 220 15.57 -39.60 -3.24
N PHE A 221 15.09 -39.41 -2.01
CA PHE A 221 15.77 -38.61 -1.00
C PHE A 221 17.13 -39.19 -0.59
N GLU A 222 17.23 -40.50 -0.39
CA GLU A 222 18.50 -41.14 -0.02
C GLU A 222 19.58 -40.97 -1.10
N ARG A 223 19.22 -41.11 -2.39
CA ARG A 223 20.13 -40.91 -3.52
C ARG A 223 20.61 -39.45 -3.58
N TRP A 224 19.69 -38.50 -3.47
CA TRP A 224 20.03 -37.07 -3.43
C TRP A 224 20.93 -36.73 -2.23
N GLN A 225 20.58 -37.23 -1.04
CA GLN A 225 21.32 -37.00 0.20
C GLN A 225 22.74 -37.54 0.12
N SER A 226 22.93 -38.72 -0.47
CA SER A 226 24.25 -39.33 -0.66
C SER A 226 25.18 -38.43 -1.49
N ILE A 227 24.68 -37.87 -2.60
CA ILE A 227 25.45 -36.95 -3.46
C ILE A 227 25.78 -35.66 -2.71
N GLN A 228 24.84 -35.09 -1.95
CA GLN A 228 25.06 -33.87 -1.16
C GLN A 228 26.07 -34.09 -0.02
N ASN A 229 26.01 -35.22 0.67
CA ASN A 229 26.97 -35.57 1.72
C ASN A 229 28.37 -35.75 1.12
N THR A 230 28.47 -36.47 0.00
CA THR A 230 29.74 -36.66 -0.72
C THR A 230 30.35 -35.33 -1.16
N LEU A 231 29.52 -34.41 -1.67
CA LEU A 231 29.95 -33.05 -2.00
C LEU A 231 30.44 -32.32 -0.75
N THR A 232 29.68 -32.35 0.34
CA THR A 232 30.01 -31.70 1.62
C THR A 232 31.33 -32.22 2.19
N ASP A 233 31.59 -33.52 2.10
CA ASP A 233 32.84 -34.16 2.54
C ASP A 233 34.05 -33.74 1.68
N ARG A 234 33.83 -33.39 0.41
CA ARG A 234 34.89 -32.89 -0.49
C ARG A 234 35.20 -31.42 -0.28
N VAL A 235 34.25 -30.61 0.22
CA VAL A 235 34.42 -29.16 0.42
C VAL A 235 35.68 -28.79 1.22
N PRO A 236 36.01 -29.44 2.37
CA PRO A 236 37.22 -29.13 3.14
C PRO A 236 38.53 -29.38 2.40
N ALA A 237 38.54 -30.28 1.41
CA ALA A 237 39.72 -30.63 0.63
C ALA A 237 39.93 -29.68 -0.58
N LEU A 238 38.96 -28.83 -0.90
CA LEU A 238 39.07 -27.86 -1.98
C LEU A 238 39.98 -26.69 -1.59
N THR A 239 40.86 -26.27 -2.50
CA THR A 239 41.78 -25.17 -2.22
C THR A 239 41.03 -23.83 -2.07
N PRO A 240 41.45 -22.92 -1.16
CA PRO A 240 40.77 -21.65 -0.87
C PRO A 240 40.52 -20.75 -2.09
N TRP A 241 41.31 -20.93 -3.15
CA TRP A 241 41.18 -20.21 -4.43
C TRP A 241 39.85 -20.46 -5.16
N HIS A 242 39.12 -21.54 -4.83
CA HIS A 242 37.84 -21.91 -5.43
C HIS A 242 36.62 -21.17 -4.84
N PHE A 243 36.78 -20.47 -3.72
CA PHE A 243 35.70 -19.75 -3.04
C PHE A 243 35.74 -18.24 -3.34
N LYS A 244 35.43 -17.84 -4.59
CA LYS A 244 35.13 -16.44 -4.92
C LYS A 244 33.62 -16.24 -5.01
N ASN A 245 33.13 -15.06 -4.65
CA ASN A 245 31.73 -14.71 -4.90
C ASN A 245 31.43 -14.81 -6.41
N GLY A 246 30.56 -15.74 -6.80
CA GLY A 246 30.14 -15.96 -8.19
C GLY A 246 30.88 -17.06 -8.95
N THR A 247 31.78 -17.83 -8.31
CA THR A 247 32.35 -19.05 -8.92
C THR A 247 31.56 -20.29 -8.52
N PHE A 248 31.24 -21.14 -9.49
CA PHE A 248 30.68 -22.47 -9.26
C PHE A 248 31.78 -23.40 -8.74
N ILE A 249 31.46 -24.19 -7.72
CA ILE A 249 32.37 -25.20 -7.18
C ILE A 249 32.21 -26.47 -8.02
N ASP A 250 33.23 -26.79 -8.81
CA ASP A 250 33.32 -28.03 -9.58
C ASP A 250 33.79 -29.18 -8.67
N GLY A 251 32.92 -29.57 -7.72
CA GLY A 251 33.19 -30.60 -6.71
C GLY A 251 32.53 -31.95 -7.01
N LEU A 252 31.73 -32.01 -8.08
CA LEU A 252 31.01 -33.19 -8.53
C LEU A 252 31.72 -33.77 -9.76
N SER A 253 31.74 -35.08 -9.86
CA SER A 253 32.06 -35.76 -11.11
C SER A 253 30.95 -35.54 -12.14
N THR A 254 31.26 -35.76 -13.42
CA THR A 254 30.29 -35.64 -14.51
C THR A 254 29.08 -36.56 -14.28
N GLU A 255 29.30 -37.78 -13.76
CA GLU A 255 28.24 -38.73 -13.44
C GLU A 255 27.35 -38.24 -12.29
N GLU A 256 27.92 -37.68 -11.21
CA GLU A 256 27.15 -37.13 -10.09
C GLU A 256 26.34 -35.89 -10.49
N MET A 257 26.84 -35.11 -11.44
CA MET A 257 26.13 -33.95 -11.99
C MET A 257 24.93 -34.39 -12.84
N GLU A 258 25.11 -35.39 -13.71
CA GLU A 258 24.02 -35.98 -14.49
C GLU A 258 22.95 -36.61 -13.58
N ASP A 259 23.39 -37.31 -12.52
CA ASP A 259 22.51 -37.87 -11.49
C ASP A 259 21.72 -36.78 -10.75
N LEU A 260 22.34 -35.65 -10.42
CA LEU A 260 21.66 -34.54 -9.75
C LEU A 260 20.64 -33.86 -10.68
N ASP A 261 20.96 -33.71 -11.96
CA ASP A 261 20.07 -33.17 -12.98
C ASP A 261 18.83 -34.07 -13.19
N GLU A 262 19.01 -35.40 -13.15
CA GLU A 262 17.90 -36.36 -13.17
C GLU A 262 16.98 -36.20 -11.95
N LEU A 263 17.56 -35.90 -10.78
CA LEU A 263 16.83 -35.74 -9.52
C LEU A 263 16.14 -34.38 -9.37
N HIS A 264 16.65 -33.33 -10.01
CA HIS A 264 16.18 -31.95 -9.86
C HIS A 264 14.65 -31.77 -10.00
N PRO A 265 13.96 -32.37 -10.99
CA PRO A 265 12.51 -32.23 -11.15
C PRO A 265 11.70 -32.70 -9.95
N HIS A 266 12.22 -33.67 -9.19
CA HIS A 266 11.54 -34.20 -8.00
C HIS A 266 11.61 -33.25 -6.81
N PHE A 267 12.63 -32.39 -6.72
CA PHE A 267 12.86 -31.49 -5.58
C PHE A 267 12.48 -30.03 -5.82
N ASP A 268 12.52 -29.55 -7.07
CA ASP A 268 12.27 -28.14 -7.43
C ASP A 268 10.92 -27.60 -6.89
N THR A 269 9.91 -28.46 -6.83
CA THR A 269 8.54 -28.07 -6.45
C THR A 269 8.15 -28.46 -5.02
N ILE A 270 8.94 -29.26 -4.31
CA ILE A 270 8.63 -29.77 -2.96
C ILE A 270 8.34 -28.64 -1.99
N ARG A 271 9.15 -27.57 -2.05
CA ARG A 271 9.02 -26.42 -1.14
C ARG A 271 7.61 -25.86 -1.16
N ARG A 272 6.97 -25.81 -2.34
CA ARG A 272 5.60 -25.33 -2.50
C ARG A 272 4.58 -26.26 -1.84
N TYR A 273 4.74 -27.57 -1.98
CA TYR A 273 3.84 -28.56 -1.40
C TYR A 273 3.96 -28.60 0.13
N ALA A 274 5.20 -28.64 0.65
CA ALA A 274 5.46 -28.56 2.09
C ALA A 274 4.88 -27.28 2.71
N PHE A 275 5.02 -26.14 2.03
CA PHE A 275 4.44 -24.86 2.47
C PHE A 275 2.92 -24.92 2.66
N VAL A 276 2.21 -25.53 1.71
CA VAL A 276 0.74 -25.66 1.78
C VAL A 276 0.34 -26.57 2.94
N LEU A 277 1.04 -27.69 3.13
CA LEU A 277 0.78 -28.62 4.23
C LEU A 277 1.02 -27.96 5.60
N ILE A 278 2.12 -27.20 5.75
CA ILE A 278 2.41 -26.47 6.98
C ILE A 278 1.27 -25.51 7.29
N ILE A 279 0.85 -24.67 6.33
CA ILE A 279 -0.27 -23.74 6.55
C ILE A 279 -1.54 -24.49 6.97
N ALA A 280 -1.88 -25.57 6.28
CA ALA A 280 -3.14 -26.28 6.49
C ALA A 280 -3.18 -27.04 7.82
N TYR A 281 -2.09 -27.68 8.23
CA TYR A 281 -2.05 -28.49 9.45
C TYR A 281 -1.69 -27.69 10.71
N SER A 282 -0.90 -26.62 10.59
CA SER A 282 -0.53 -25.79 11.75
C SER A 282 -1.47 -24.59 11.98
N GLY A 283 -2.19 -24.16 10.94
CA GLY A 283 -2.98 -22.92 10.97
C GLY A 283 -2.13 -21.65 11.01
N MET A 284 -0.81 -21.75 10.77
CA MET A 284 0.09 -20.60 10.70
C MET A 284 -0.29 -19.65 9.55
N ARG A 285 -0.04 -18.35 9.75
CA ARG A 285 -0.21 -17.35 8.70
C ARG A 285 0.86 -17.51 7.63
N HIS A 286 0.54 -17.13 6.40
CA HIS A 286 1.49 -17.13 5.27
C HIS A 286 2.85 -16.50 5.64
N SER A 287 2.86 -15.35 6.32
CA SER A 287 4.10 -14.67 6.72
C SER A 287 4.90 -15.44 7.77
N GLU A 288 4.24 -16.19 8.66
CA GLU A 288 4.88 -16.99 9.69
C GLU A 288 5.56 -18.21 9.06
N VAL A 289 4.90 -18.88 8.11
CA VAL A 289 5.47 -20.03 7.38
C VAL A 289 6.64 -19.60 6.50
N MET A 290 6.57 -18.44 5.84
CA MET A 290 7.68 -17.92 5.03
C MET A 290 8.93 -17.54 5.85
N ALA A 291 8.77 -17.31 7.15
CA ALA A 291 9.86 -16.94 8.06
C ALA A 291 10.43 -18.14 8.84
N LEU A 292 9.97 -19.36 8.54
CA LEU A 292 10.55 -20.56 9.11
C LEU A 292 11.99 -20.73 8.60
N GLU A 293 12.90 -20.89 9.54
CA GLU A 293 14.31 -21.19 9.28
C GLU A 293 14.54 -22.69 9.10
N ASP A 294 15.65 -23.04 8.46
CA ASP A 294 16.12 -24.43 8.39
C ASP A 294 16.39 -24.92 9.83
N ASN A 295 15.84 -26.09 10.21
CA ASN A 295 15.76 -26.63 11.59
C ASN A 295 14.65 -26.08 12.50
N SER A 296 13.62 -25.44 11.94
CA SER A 296 12.43 -25.04 12.71
C SER A 296 11.56 -26.22 13.19
N ALA A 297 11.71 -27.41 12.60
CA ALA A 297 10.97 -28.61 12.96
C ALA A 297 11.70 -29.45 14.02
N PHE A 298 10.97 -29.92 15.04
CA PHE A 298 11.49 -30.85 16.04
C PHE A 298 10.39 -31.82 16.51
N SER A 299 10.78 -32.99 17.02
CA SER A 299 9.84 -33.96 17.58
C SER A 299 10.03 -34.12 19.08
N ARG A 300 8.93 -34.29 19.82
CA ARG A 300 8.95 -34.62 21.25
C ARG A 300 7.84 -35.62 21.53
N GLY A 301 8.21 -36.83 21.95
CA GLY A 301 7.24 -37.90 22.25
C GLY A 301 6.41 -38.33 21.04
N GLY A 302 6.99 -38.34 19.83
CA GLY A 302 6.29 -38.71 18.60
C GLY A 302 5.38 -37.62 18.01
N VAL A 303 5.29 -36.45 18.66
CA VAL A 303 4.58 -35.28 18.13
C VAL A 303 5.58 -34.33 17.50
N PHE A 304 5.30 -33.90 16.27
CA PHE A 304 6.09 -32.91 15.55
C PHE A 304 5.63 -31.49 15.89
N TYR A 305 6.59 -30.60 16.10
CA TYR A 305 6.41 -29.19 16.44
C TYR A 305 7.19 -28.31 15.47
N LEU A 306 6.66 -27.12 15.19
CA LEU A 306 7.34 -26.09 14.42
C LEU A 306 7.59 -24.87 15.30
N ARG A 307 8.84 -24.41 15.35
CA ARG A 307 9.23 -23.17 16.03
C ARG A 307 9.11 -21.99 15.06
N SER A 308 8.21 -21.04 15.36
CA SER A 308 8.11 -19.77 14.65
C SER A 308 8.95 -18.69 15.32
N SER A 309 9.74 -17.96 14.54
CA SER A 309 10.51 -16.78 14.97
C SER A 309 9.66 -15.50 15.02
N LEU A 310 8.54 -15.46 14.30
CA LEU A 310 7.59 -14.35 14.31
C LEU A 310 6.50 -14.59 15.36
N SER A 311 6.42 -13.70 16.35
CA SER A 311 5.29 -13.64 17.29
C SER A 311 4.22 -12.66 16.77
N LYS A 312 2.96 -12.87 17.17
CA LYS A 312 1.82 -11.97 16.82
C LYS A 312 2.01 -10.52 17.27
N THR A 313 2.98 -10.25 18.14
CA THR A 313 3.29 -8.95 18.74
C THR A 313 4.80 -8.78 18.86
N THR A 314 5.48 -8.43 17.77
CA THR A 314 6.75 -7.69 17.87
C THR A 314 6.43 -6.21 18.06
N GLY A 315 5.87 -5.90 19.23
CA GLY A 315 5.85 -4.56 19.81
C GLY A 315 6.74 -4.62 21.04
N SER A 316 7.84 -3.86 21.01
CA SER A 316 8.56 -3.27 22.16
C SER A 316 8.60 -4.07 23.46
N ASP A 317 9.77 -4.62 23.79
CA ASP A 317 10.49 -4.22 25.02
C ASP A 317 11.93 -4.80 24.97
N PRO A 318 12.97 -3.97 24.82
CA PRO A 318 14.31 -4.35 25.22
C PRO A 318 14.42 -4.19 26.74
N ASN A 319 14.67 -5.30 27.44
CA ASN A 319 15.47 -5.26 28.67
C ASN A 319 16.91 -5.58 28.28
#